data_AF-A0A9X2XEF5-F1
#
_entry.id   AF-A0A9X2XEF5-F1
#
_cell.length_a   1.000
_cell.length_b   1.000
_cell.length_c   1.000
_cell.angle_alpha   90.00
_cell.angle_beta   90.00
_cell.angle_gamma   90.00
#
_symmetry.space_group_name_H-M   'P 1'
#
loop_
_entity.id
_entity.type
_entity.pdbx_description
1 polymer ?
#
loop_
_entity_poly.entity_id
_entity_poly.type
_entity_poly.pdbx_seq_one_letter_code
_entity_poly.pdbx_strand_id
1 'polypeptide(L)'
;MSIANPNPTILDDDYQSAVVDMACLFHNKLCHLVFATAQLLPAELGAPAEEPSTSCSVKKLKSGSRLVHRRYVVTAKQAQYWYHNCLTGEVRLLMGDEQRYHLLHERLFPEPSWPHLVTTEDFVAVSDVEGALRVHHLMPRDRPPIISQLCDTDPAAVSWLCSELGIDFLRHPEQFGSVHLLLPNPVLRDLQIRLHVDEQGVEKTVLRLSPRHNHLARGLEIMMLEHRPTGISAIQTVTAEGSYLEIPHAGTAEKFELFIRCPVRGVLVWKKERGYHRQMNFGLEVIGTKKAIRVPGKDGLSFNVAIRERVSERVVGKPAGANGIPARLRRGQYDRQRTSAAEGLGQKWLHRNQEEATSFVRQLIGEAKNRVWIIDPYFSTAELFSFAAATAYLSTEVTILTGASTALTKPDEHYKDKEAGEAMLLNTSQGDMKHIKVRVMTGAMPTVHDRFLVIDDDVWFTGNSLNSLGERAGMMIKLPAPETVIDKISRVLHDPDRTKTLDDWVQHRLATREPASCSKFVKLLRWARKLKRGSLCMPAPSSTAQPSISTPASQTTNMAVEAEKIP
;
A
#
# COMPACT_ATOMS: atom_id res chain seq x y z
N MET A 1 -55.03 -11.82 -13.24
CA MET A 1 -54.68 -11.30 -11.91
C MET A 1 -54.00 -9.95 -12.11
N SER A 2 -54.27 -8.94 -11.26
CA SER A 2 -53.62 -7.64 -11.41
C SER A 2 -52.14 -7.76 -11.04
N ILE A 3 -51.25 -7.24 -11.89
CA ILE A 3 -49.86 -7.01 -11.51
C ILE A 3 -49.88 -5.75 -10.66
N ALA A 4 -49.83 -5.91 -9.33
CA ALA A 4 -49.63 -4.77 -8.45
C ALA A 4 -48.29 -4.11 -8.82
N ASN A 5 -48.33 -2.82 -9.16
CA ASN A 5 -47.09 -2.07 -9.39
C ASN A 5 -46.21 -2.20 -8.14
N PRO A 6 -44.95 -2.68 -8.26
CA PRO A 6 -44.04 -2.62 -7.14
C PRO A 6 -43.87 -1.16 -6.72
N ASN A 7 -43.92 -0.89 -5.41
CA ASN A 7 -43.95 0.47 -4.86
C ASN A 7 -42.94 1.38 -5.58
N PRO A 8 -43.36 2.54 -6.10
CA PRO A 8 -42.47 3.44 -6.83
C PRO A 8 -41.34 3.91 -5.91
N THR A 9 -40.13 3.38 -6.13
CA THR A 9 -38.92 3.73 -5.38
C THR A 9 -38.44 5.16 -5.69
N ILE A 10 -38.96 5.75 -6.77
CA ILE A 10 -38.79 7.13 -7.21
C ILE A 10 -40.21 7.71 -7.31
N LEU A 11 -40.52 8.80 -6.61
CA LEU A 11 -41.80 9.50 -6.77
C LEU A 11 -41.65 10.66 -7.76
N ASP A 12 -42.75 11.00 -8.44
CA ASP A 12 -42.79 12.09 -9.43
C ASP A 12 -42.36 13.45 -8.85
N ASP A 13 -42.68 13.72 -7.59
CA ASP A 13 -42.36 14.98 -6.90
C ASP A 13 -40.95 15.00 -6.26
N ASP A 14 -40.23 13.85 -6.24
CA ASP A 14 -38.89 13.79 -5.61
C ASP A 14 -37.82 14.53 -6.43
N TYR A 15 -37.99 14.61 -7.76
CA TYR A 15 -36.98 15.08 -8.70
C TYR A 15 -37.63 15.83 -9.88
N GLN A 16 -37.15 17.04 -10.19
CA GLN A 16 -37.69 17.85 -11.31
C GLN A 16 -36.76 17.89 -12.52
N SER A 17 -35.49 18.22 -12.28
CA SER A 17 -34.42 18.25 -13.28
C SER A 17 -33.54 17.00 -13.18
N ALA A 18 -32.74 16.77 -14.22
CA ALA A 18 -31.75 15.72 -14.26
C ALA A 18 -30.60 16.07 -15.20
N VAL A 19 -29.45 15.45 -14.94
CA VAL A 19 -28.27 15.44 -15.79
C VAL A 19 -28.10 14.04 -16.35
N VAL A 20 -28.07 13.90 -17.67
CA VAL A 20 -27.56 12.69 -18.32
C VAL A 20 -26.15 13.01 -18.82
N ASP A 21 -25.13 12.41 -18.22
CA ASP A 21 -23.75 12.58 -18.64
C ASP A 21 -23.26 11.36 -19.42
N MET A 22 -22.53 11.58 -20.52
CA MET A 22 -22.11 10.54 -21.45
C MET A 22 -20.68 10.78 -21.95
N ALA A 23 -19.82 9.77 -21.80
CA ALA A 23 -18.54 9.69 -22.47
C ALA A 23 -18.57 8.66 -23.61
N CYS A 24 -18.12 9.09 -24.79
CA CYS A 24 -18.18 8.32 -26.03
C CYS A 24 -16.84 8.33 -26.78
N LEU A 25 -16.44 7.18 -27.32
CA LEU A 25 -15.26 7.03 -28.19
C LEU A 25 -15.74 6.97 -29.64
N PHE A 26 -15.40 7.99 -30.42
CA PHE A 26 -15.60 8.02 -31.86
C PHE A 26 -14.41 7.33 -32.54
N HIS A 27 -14.66 6.23 -33.25
CA HIS A 27 -13.65 5.43 -33.94
C HIS A 27 -14.21 4.87 -35.26
N ASN A 28 -13.48 5.00 -36.37
CA ASN A 28 -13.91 4.51 -37.70
C ASN A 28 -15.33 4.96 -38.13
N LYS A 29 -15.74 6.20 -37.79
CA LYS A 29 -17.10 6.77 -37.94
C LYS A 29 -18.20 6.15 -37.06
N LEU A 30 -17.87 5.20 -36.19
CA LEU A 30 -18.77 4.64 -35.18
C LEU A 30 -18.63 5.41 -33.86
N CYS A 31 -19.70 5.47 -33.08
CA CYS A 31 -19.70 6.02 -31.73
C CYS A 31 -19.82 4.86 -30.74
N HIS A 32 -18.88 4.73 -29.79
CA HIS A 32 -18.87 3.65 -28.80
C HIS A 32 -19.09 4.22 -27.39
N LEU A 33 -19.99 3.62 -26.61
CA LEU A 33 -20.20 3.98 -25.20
C LEU A 33 -18.95 3.67 -24.37
N VAL A 34 -18.43 4.68 -23.65
CA VAL A 34 -17.33 4.53 -22.70
C VAL A 34 -17.85 4.47 -21.27
N PHE A 35 -18.79 5.36 -20.94
CA PHE A 35 -19.44 5.47 -19.63
C PHE A 35 -20.67 6.39 -19.73
N ALA A 36 -21.70 6.21 -18.90
CA ALA A 36 -22.76 7.19 -18.74
C ALA A 36 -23.45 7.17 -17.37
N THR A 37 -24.02 8.30 -16.96
CA THR A 37 -24.90 8.45 -15.79
C THR A 37 -26.19 9.18 -16.18
N ALA A 38 -27.27 8.89 -15.47
CA ALA A 38 -28.45 9.73 -15.35
C ALA A 38 -28.61 10.08 -13.86
N GLN A 39 -28.17 11.28 -13.48
CA GLN A 39 -28.39 11.82 -12.16
C GLN A 39 -29.69 12.60 -12.11
N LEU A 40 -30.66 12.14 -11.32
CA LEU A 40 -31.83 12.96 -11.00
C LEU A 40 -31.46 13.97 -9.91
N LEU A 41 -31.95 15.20 -10.03
CA LEU A 41 -31.66 16.27 -9.06
C LEU A 41 -32.90 16.50 -8.18
N PRO A 42 -32.77 16.41 -6.83
CA PRO A 42 -33.90 16.57 -5.92
C PRO A 42 -34.67 17.87 -6.18
N ALA A 43 -36.00 17.84 -6.08
CA ALA A 43 -36.90 18.91 -6.55
C ALA A 43 -36.65 20.33 -6.00
N GLU A 44 -35.86 20.51 -4.95
CA GLU A 44 -35.42 21.83 -4.46
C GLU A 44 -34.23 22.43 -5.24
N LEU A 45 -33.57 21.63 -6.08
CA LEU A 45 -32.45 22.04 -6.93
C LEU A 45 -32.98 22.33 -8.34
N GLY A 46 -32.66 23.51 -8.87
CA GLY A 46 -32.98 23.87 -10.24
C GLY A 46 -32.24 23.00 -11.26
N ALA A 47 -32.53 23.21 -12.55
CA ALA A 47 -31.66 22.70 -13.60
C ALA A 47 -30.29 23.41 -13.54
N PRO A 48 -29.16 22.71 -13.64
CA PRO A 48 -27.84 23.33 -13.77
C PRO A 48 -27.71 24.03 -15.14
N ALA A 49 -26.67 24.85 -15.28
CA ALA A 49 -26.33 25.45 -16.57
C ALA A 49 -25.98 24.37 -17.61
N GLU A 50 -26.25 24.64 -18.88
CA GLU A 50 -25.75 23.81 -19.98
C GLU A 50 -24.25 24.02 -20.18
N GLU A 51 -23.50 22.93 -20.30
CA GLU A 51 -22.05 22.93 -20.49
C GLU A 51 -21.69 22.46 -21.92
N PRO A 52 -20.68 23.08 -22.57
CA PRO A 52 -20.26 22.69 -23.90
C PRO A 52 -19.54 21.33 -23.88
N SER A 53 -19.84 20.46 -24.85
CA SER A 53 -19.18 19.15 -24.96
C SER A 53 -17.67 19.27 -25.18
N THR A 54 -16.87 18.66 -24.31
CA THR A 54 -15.41 18.60 -24.43
C THR A 54 -14.98 17.39 -25.27
N SER A 55 -13.76 17.40 -25.82
CA SER A 55 -13.24 16.25 -26.57
C SER A 55 -11.72 16.22 -26.64
N CYS A 56 -11.16 15.01 -26.69
CA CYS A 56 -9.72 14.77 -26.79
C CYS A 56 -9.39 13.83 -27.95
N SER A 57 -8.38 14.19 -28.74
CA SER A 57 -7.94 13.42 -29.92
C SER A 57 -7.08 12.25 -29.50
N VAL A 58 -7.48 11.02 -29.88
CA VAL A 58 -6.79 9.79 -29.52
C VAL A 58 -5.77 9.46 -30.60
N LYS A 59 -4.50 9.80 -30.34
CA LYS A 59 -3.44 9.89 -31.36
C LYS A 59 -2.93 8.53 -31.81
N LYS A 60 -3.07 7.49 -30.97
CA LYS A 60 -2.52 6.14 -31.23
C LYS A 60 -3.55 5.11 -31.71
N LEU A 61 -4.85 5.43 -31.64
CA LEU A 61 -5.87 4.74 -32.43
C LEU A 61 -5.90 5.32 -33.85
N LYS A 62 -6.58 4.64 -34.79
CA LYS A 62 -6.60 5.02 -36.22
C LYS A 62 -6.97 6.50 -36.42
N SER A 63 -6.38 7.13 -37.43
CA SER A 63 -6.52 8.55 -37.76
C SER A 63 -7.98 9.05 -37.70
N GLY A 64 -8.24 10.08 -36.89
CA GLY A 64 -9.58 10.64 -36.67
C GLY A 64 -10.34 10.07 -35.46
N SER A 65 -9.70 9.24 -34.64
CA SER A 65 -10.28 8.77 -33.37
C SER A 65 -10.30 9.88 -32.31
N ARG A 66 -11.41 10.04 -31.59
CA ARG A 66 -11.53 11.00 -30.47
C ARG A 66 -12.44 10.49 -29.36
N LEU A 67 -12.12 10.84 -28.12
CA LEU A 67 -13.07 10.80 -27.02
C LEU A 67 -13.88 12.10 -27.00
N VAL A 68 -15.14 12.01 -26.58
CA VAL A 68 -16.05 13.14 -26.38
C VAL A 68 -16.78 12.91 -25.06
N HIS A 69 -16.89 13.97 -24.27
CA HIS A 69 -17.71 14.04 -23.06
C HIS A 69 -18.84 15.04 -23.30
N ARG A 70 -20.06 14.69 -22.91
CA ARG A 70 -21.22 15.55 -23.10
C ARG A 70 -22.27 15.34 -22.01
N ARG A 71 -22.52 16.42 -21.29
CA ARG A 71 -23.60 16.60 -20.34
C ARG A 71 -24.88 17.06 -21.05
N TYR A 72 -26.01 16.40 -20.78
CA TYR A 72 -27.33 16.78 -21.26
C TYR A 72 -28.22 17.15 -20.06
N VAL A 73 -28.66 18.41 -19.99
CA VAL A 73 -29.61 18.87 -18.98
C VAL A 73 -31.03 18.58 -19.47
N VAL A 74 -31.81 17.82 -18.70
CA VAL A 74 -33.15 17.34 -19.10
C VAL A 74 -34.11 17.34 -17.89
N THR A 75 -35.39 17.08 -18.10
CA THR A 75 -36.32 16.80 -17.00
C THR A 75 -36.06 15.43 -16.38
N ALA A 76 -36.38 15.25 -15.10
CA ALA A 76 -36.25 13.97 -14.42
C ALA A 76 -37.06 12.85 -15.09
N LYS A 77 -38.21 13.16 -15.71
CA LYS A 77 -39.02 12.20 -16.47
C LYS A 77 -38.36 11.78 -17.79
N GLN A 78 -37.68 12.69 -18.49
CA GLN A 78 -36.88 12.34 -19.67
C GLN A 78 -35.68 11.46 -19.32
N ALA A 79 -34.96 11.76 -18.23
CA ALA A 79 -33.84 10.93 -17.76
C ALA A 79 -34.29 9.53 -17.31
N GLN A 80 -35.42 9.42 -16.59
CA GLN A 80 -36.01 8.12 -16.24
C GLN A 80 -36.44 7.32 -17.48
N TYR A 81 -37.08 7.96 -18.47
CA TYR A 81 -37.46 7.31 -19.72
C TYR A 81 -36.24 6.83 -20.52
N TRP A 82 -35.20 7.66 -20.64
CA TRP A 82 -33.92 7.29 -21.25
C TRP A 82 -33.28 6.08 -20.55
N TYR A 83 -33.25 6.07 -19.21
CA TYR A 83 -32.73 4.94 -18.45
C TYR A 83 -33.57 3.67 -18.62
N HIS A 84 -34.90 3.82 -18.78
CA HIS A 84 -35.78 2.70 -19.07
C HIS A 84 -35.51 2.08 -20.46
N ASN A 85 -35.24 2.91 -21.47
CA ASN A 85 -34.80 2.41 -22.78
C ASN A 85 -33.45 1.67 -22.68
N CYS A 86 -32.53 2.16 -21.84
CA CYS A 86 -31.28 1.47 -21.55
C CYS A 86 -31.52 0.10 -20.87
N LEU A 87 -32.51 -0.03 -19.98
CA LEU A 87 -32.92 -1.32 -19.38
C LEU A 87 -33.44 -2.31 -20.43
N THR A 88 -34.15 -1.83 -21.46
CA THR A 88 -34.61 -2.67 -22.58
C THR A 88 -33.51 -2.98 -23.61
N GLY A 89 -32.33 -2.35 -23.49
CA GLY A 89 -31.16 -2.57 -24.35
C GLY A 89 -30.94 -1.52 -25.44
N GLU A 90 -31.63 -0.39 -25.39
CA GLU A 90 -31.43 0.75 -26.29
C GLU A 90 -30.76 1.93 -25.58
N VAL A 91 -29.43 2.03 -25.65
CA VAL A 91 -28.73 3.26 -25.24
C VAL A 91 -28.66 4.20 -26.44
N ARG A 92 -29.16 5.42 -26.27
CA ARG A 92 -29.15 6.47 -27.31
C ARG A 92 -28.49 7.74 -26.75
N LEU A 93 -27.96 8.59 -27.63
CA LEU A 93 -27.62 9.98 -27.27
C LEU A 93 -28.91 10.82 -27.10
N LEU A 94 -28.78 12.11 -26.80
CA LEU A 94 -29.91 13.01 -26.54
C LEU A 94 -29.78 14.34 -27.30
N MET A 95 -30.86 15.13 -27.26
CA MET A 95 -30.93 16.51 -27.77
C MET A 95 -30.51 16.66 -29.25
N GLY A 96 -30.86 15.68 -30.10
CA GLY A 96 -30.64 15.69 -31.54
C GLY A 96 -29.34 15.00 -31.99
N ASP A 97 -28.48 14.56 -31.07
CA ASP A 97 -27.30 13.75 -31.41
C ASP A 97 -27.68 12.33 -31.83
N GLU A 98 -28.80 11.81 -31.34
CA GLU A 98 -29.33 10.48 -31.70
C GLU A 98 -29.72 10.35 -33.18
N GLN A 99 -29.92 11.47 -33.87
CA GLN A 99 -30.15 11.53 -35.32
C GLN A 99 -28.84 11.55 -36.12
N ARG A 100 -27.71 11.86 -35.46
CA ARG A 100 -26.39 12.05 -36.08
C ARG A 100 -25.49 10.84 -35.91
N TYR A 101 -25.61 10.12 -34.80
CA TYR A 101 -24.72 9.01 -34.44
C TYR A 101 -25.48 7.82 -33.88
N HIS A 102 -25.23 6.64 -34.44
CA HIS A 102 -25.63 5.37 -33.84
C HIS A 102 -24.61 4.98 -32.76
N LEU A 103 -25.08 4.80 -31.53
CA LEU A 103 -24.27 4.47 -30.37
C LEU A 103 -24.15 2.94 -30.22
N LEU A 104 -22.92 2.43 -30.33
CA LEU A 104 -22.58 1.03 -30.10
C LEU A 104 -22.22 0.82 -28.62
N HIS A 105 -22.83 -0.19 -28.02
CA HIS A 105 -22.53 -0.63 -26.66
C HIS A 105 -22.59 -2.15 -26.58
N GLU A 106 -21.90 -2.72 -25.59
CA GLU A 106 -22.04 -4.14 -25.24
C GLU A 106 -23.43 -4.40 -24.62
N ARG A 107 -23.85 -5.66 -24.57
CA ARG A 107 -25.11 -6.02 -23.90
C ARG A 107 -25.00 -5.73 -22.40
N LEU A 108 -25.80 -4.76 -21.94
CA LEU A 108 -25.91 -4.39 -20.53
C LEU A 108 -26.80 -5.38 -19.77
N PHE A 109 -26.52 -5.55 -18.48
CA PHE A 109 -27.31 -6.33 -17.54
C PHE A 109 -27.53 -5.50 -16.27
N PRO A 110 -28.73 -5.56 -15.65
CA PRO A 110 -29.04 -4.81 -14.44
C PRO A 110 -28.33 -5.41 -13.22
N GLU A 111 -27.77 -4.54 -12.38
CA GLU A 111 -27.31 -4.84 -11.02
C GLU A 111 -27.73 -3.69 -10.08
N PRO A 112 -28.52 -3.94 -9.01
CA PRO A 112 -29.24 -5.19 -8.71
C PRO A 112 -30.35 -5.44 -9.76
N SER A 113 -31.28 -6.37 -9.53
CA SER A 113 -32.45 -6.49 -10.42
C SER A 113 -33.40 -5.29 -10.25
N TRP A 114 -33.76 -4.63 -11.35
CA TRP A 114 -34.76 -3.56 -11.36
C TRP A 114 -36.12 -4.04 -10.77
N PRO A 115 -36.83 -3.25 -9.93
CA PRO A 115 -36.61 -1.84 -9.58
C PRO A 115 -35.85 -1.61 -8.26
N HIS A 116 -35.07 -2.59 -7.79
CA HIS A 116 -34.29 -2.42 -6.57
C HIS A 116 -33.13 -1.43 -6.76
N LEU A 117 -32.72 -0.78 -5.66
CA LEU A 117 -31.66 0.24 -5.63
C LEU A 117 -30.65 -0.12 -4.53
N VAL A 118 -29.38 0.22 -4.74
CA VAL A 118 -28.31 0.11 -3.72
C VAL A 118 -28.01 1.50 -3.17
N THR A 119 -28.04 1.66 -1.85
CA THR A 119 -27.67 2.92 -1.19
C THR A 119 -26.17 2.91 -0.85
N THR A 120 -25.44 3.96 -1.21
CA THR A 120 -24.00 4.09 -0.98
C THR A 120 -23.58 5.55 -0.77
N GLU A 121 -22.48 5.78 -0.06
CA GLU A 121 -21.79 7.07 -0.01
C GLU A 121 -20.51 7.08 -0.88
N ASP A 122 -19.99 5.89 -1.22
CA ASP A 122 -18.72 5.68 -1.91
C ASP A 122 -18.94 5.33 -3.40
N PHE A 123 -19.81 6.06 -4.11
CA PHE A 123 -19.95 5.85 -5.56
C PHE A 123 -18.76 6.47 -6.32
N VAL A 124 -18.41 5.87 -7.46
CA VAL A 124 -17.17 6.17 -8.18
C VAL A 124 -17.27 7.48 -8.97
N ALA A 125 -18.46 7.82 -9.50
CA ALA A 125 -18.67 9.09 -10.19
C ALA A 125 -18.96 10.21 -9.20
N VAL A 126 -18.42 11.39 -9.48
CA VAL A 126 -18.80 12.62 -8.79
C VAL A 126 -20.29 12.86 -8.97
N SER A 127 -20.97 13.25 -7.88
CA SER A 127 -22.38 13.64 -7.87
C SER A 127 -22.47 15.15 -7.69
N ASP A 128 -23.38 15.79 -8.44
CA ASP A 128 -23.75 17.21 -8.25
C ASP A 128 -24.37 17.52 -6.86
N VAL A 129 -24.63 16.48 -6.07
CA VAL A 129 -25.35 16.55 -4.80
C VAL A 129 -24.63 15.70 -3.76
N GLU A 130 -24.20 16.33 -2.67
CA GLU A 130 -23.54 15.64 -1.56
C GLU A 130 -24.47 14.67 -0.81
N GLY A 131 -23.86 13.67 -0.15
CA GLY A 131 -24.54 12.70 0.70
C GLY A 131 -24.83 11.36 0.00
N ALA A 132 -25.63 10.52 0.67
CA ALA A 132 -25.92 9.17 0.21
C ALA A 132 -26.73 9.17 -1.10
N LEU A 133 -26.25 8.37 -2.06
CA LEU A 133 -26.90 8.09 -3.33
C LEU A 133 -27.62 6.75 -3.26
N ARG A 134 -28.82 6.66 -3.83
CA ARG A 134 -29.43 5.39 -4.23
C ARG A 134 -29.08 5.17 -5.71
N VAL A 135 -28.59 3.99 -6.07
CA VAL A 135 -28.01 3.72 -7.39
C VAL A 135 -28.59 2.43 -7.98
N HIS A 136 -28.78 2.43 -9.30
CA HIS A 136 -28.94 1.22 -10.09
C HIS A 136 -27.89 1.22 -11.23
N HIS A 137 -27.30 0.06 -11.50
CA HIS A 137 -26.24 -0.09 -12.50
C HIS A 137 -26.74 -0.93 -13.68
N LEU A 138 -26.39 -0.53 -14.89
CA LEU A 138 -26.50 -1.32 -16.11
C LEU A 138 -25.08 -1.54 -16.62
N MET A 139 -24.56 -2.76 -16.52
CA MET A 139 -23.15 -3.04 -16.80
C MET A 139 -22.99 -4.13 -17.87
N PRO A 140 -21.98 -4.03 -18.76
CA PRO A 140 -21.62 -5.14 -19.63
C PRO A 140 -20.94 -6.24 -18.80
N ARG A 141 -20.95 -7.50 -19.26
CA ARG A 141 -20.29 -8.62 -18.54
C ARG A 141 -18.77 -8.50 -18.51
N ASP A 142 -18.21 -8.02 -19.62
CA ASP A 142 -16.78 -7.89 -19.88
C ASP A 142 -16.46 -6.45 -20.32
N ARG A 143 -15.19 -6.05 -20.31
CA ARG A 143 -14.79 -4.71 -20.79
C ARG A 143 -14.94 -4.68 -22.32
N PRO A 144 -15.58 -3.67 -22.94
CA PRO A 144 -15.67 -3.59 -24.40
C PRO A 144 -14.27 -3.66 -25.07
N PRO A 145 -14.06 -4.47 -26.12
CA PRO A 145 -12.72 -4.69 -26.68
C PRO A 145 -12.00 -3.43 -27.15
N ILE A 146 -12.73 -2.49 -27.79
CA ILE A 146 -12.18 -1.22 -28.25
C ILE A 146 -11.73 -0.29 -27.10
N ILE A 147 -12.37 -0.41 -25.93
CA ILE A 147 -12.00 0.35 -24.72
C ILE A 147 -10.78 -0.27 -24.04
N SER A 148 -10.64 -1.60 -24.11
CA SER A 148 -9.38 -2.26 -23.73
C SER A 148 -8.21 -1.75 -24.59
N GLN A 149 -8.38 -1.73 -25.92
CA GLN A 149 -7.38 -1.19 -26.84
C GLN A 149 -7.06 0.30 -26.58
N LEU A 150 -8.05 1.12 -26.22
CA LEU A 150 -7.83 2.51 -25.83
C LEU A 150 -6.90 2.61 -24.61
N CYS A 151 -7.13 1.81 -23.56
CA CYS A 151 -6.29 1.78 -22.37
C CYS A 151 -4.85 1.38 -22.67
N ASP A 152 -4.67 0.34 -23.48
CA ASP A 152 -3.34 -0.21 -23.80
C ASP A 152 -2.54 0.71 -24.75
N THR A 153 -3.23 1.46 -25.62
CA THR A 153 -2.57 2.31 -26.63
C THR A 153 -2.33 3.74 -26.14
N ASP A 154 -3.34 4.44 -25.62
CA ASP A 154 -3.29 5.89 -25.35
C ASP A 154 -3.66 6.27 -23.90
N PRO A 155 -2.78 5.98 -22.91
CA PRO A 155 -3.01 6.34 -21.50
C PRO A 155 -3.24 7.83 -21.26
N ALA A 156 -2.77 8.72 -22.13
CA ALA A 156 -3.02 10.16 -22.01
C ALA A 156 -4.50 10.50 -22.30
N ALA A 157 -5.11 9.83 -23.27
CA ALA A 157 -6.54 9.96 -23.54
C ALA A 157 -7.41 9.40 -22.39
N VAL A 158 -6.96 8.33 -21.74
CA VAL A 158 -7.62 7.81 -20.52
C VAL A 158 -7.42 8.76 -19.33
N SER A 159 -6.23 9.32 -19.13
CA SER A 159 -5.98 10.31 -18.08
C SER A 159 -6.83 11.58 -18.25
N TRP A 160 -7.08 12.00 -19.50
CA TRP A 160 -8.04 13.06 -19.79
C TRP A 160 -9.46 12.66 -19.36
N LEU A 161 -9.95 11.50 -19.80
CA LEU A 161 -11.27 10.98 -19.44
C LEU A 161 -11.48 10.90 -17.92
N CYS A 162 -10.47 10.45 -17.18
CA CYS A 162 -10.52 10.40 -15.72
C CYS A 162 -10.65 11.79 -15.08
N SER A 163 -10.03 12.81 -15.69
CA SER A 163 -10.09 14.20 -15.21
C SER A 163 -11.43 14.88 -15.50
N GLU A 164 -12.05 14.61 -16.65
CA GLU A 164 -13.33 15.24 -17.04
C GLU A 164 -14.51 14.66 -16.25
N LEU A 165 -14.52 13.34 -16.01
CA LEU A 165 -15.58 12.65 -15.27
C LEU A 165 -15.32 12.54 -13.75
N GLY A 166 -14.12 12.92 -13.28
CA GLY A 166 -13.70 12.71 -11.88
C GLY A 166 -13.56 11.23 -11.47
N ILE A 167 -13.56 10.30 -12.43
CA ILE A 167 -13.52 8.84 -12.22
C ILE A 167 -12.14 8.29 -12.53
N ASP A 168 -11.47 7.67 -11.56
CA ASP A 168 -10.27 6.87 -11.85
C ASP A 168 -10.66 5.52 -12.47
N PHE A 169 -10.78 5.49 -13.81
CA PHE A 169 -11.05 4.26 -14.57
C PHE A 169 -9.92 3.22 -14.53
N LEU A 170 -8.71 3.57 -14.06
CA LEU A 170 -7.61 2.62 -13.87
C LEU A 170 -7.76 1.87 -12.53
N ARG A 171 -8.24 2.57 -11.48
CA ARG A 171 -8.67 1.95 -10.20
C ARG A 171 -10.07 1.33 -10.27
N HIS A 172 -10.92 1.76 -11.20
CA HIS A 172 -12.30 1.26 -11.39
C HIS A 172 -12.60 0.77 -12.82
N PRO A 173 -11.79 -0.15 -13.38
CA PRO A 173 -11.94 -0.63 -14.75
C PRO A 173 -13.22 -1.44 -15.01
N GLU A 174 -13.96 -1.78 -13.96
CA GLU A 174 -15.29 -2.37 -14.06
C GLU A 174 -16.39 -1.41 -14.56
N GLN A 175 -16.15 -0.09 -14.55
CA GLN A 175 -17.12 0.94 -14.98
C GLN A 175 -17.06 1.24 -16.48
N PHE A 176 -16.18 0.59 -17.24
CA PHE A 176 -16.12 0.78 -18.69
C PHE A 176 -17.31 0.13 -19.40
N GLY A 177 -18.03 0.93 -20.18
CA GLY A 177 -19.21 0.57 -20.95
C GLY A 177 -20.51 0.52 -20.13
N SER A 178 -20.52 0.93 -18.86
CA SER A 178 -21.73 0.91 -18.02
C SER A 178 -22.54 2.22 -18.04
N VAL A 179 -23.80 2.10 -17.66
CA VAL A 179 -24.79 3.18 -17.53
C VAL A 179 -25.40 3.15 -16.13
N HIS A 180 -25.49 4.28 -15.43
CA HIS A 180 -25.95 4.31 -14.03
C HIS A 180 -27.10 5.30 -13.81
N LEU A 181 -28.10 4.91 -13.02
CA LEU A 181 -29.11 5.83 -12.50
C LEU A 181 -28.69 6.26 -11.10
N LEU A 182 -28.45 7.56 -10.91
CA LEU A 182 -28.05 8.14 -9.62
C LEU A 182 -29.23 8.93 -9.04
N LEU A 183 -29.59 8.60 -7.80
CA LEU A 183 -30.76 9.13 -7.09
C LEU A 183 -30.30 9.65 -5.72
N PRO A 184 -29.77 10.89 -5.64
CA PRO A 184 -29.45 11.54 -4.37
C PRO A 184 -30.67 11.56 -3.45
N ASN A 185 -30.44 11.54 -2.14
CA ASN A 185 -31.51 11.55 -1.14
C ASN A 185 -32.49 12.72 -1.37
N PRO A 186 -33.77 12.46 -1.70
CA PRO A 186 -34.73 13.51 -2.00
C PRO A 186 -35.39 14.08 -0.74
N VAL A 187 -35.40 13.33 0.38
CA VAL A 187 -36.09 13.74 1.62
C VAL A 187 -35.17 14.57 2.52
N LEU A 188 -33.89 14.23 2.61
CA LEU A 188 -32.91 14.92 3.46
C LEU A 188 -31.81 15.60 2.62
N ARG A 189 -31.47 16.83 3.02
CA ARG A 189 -30.32 17.59 2.50
C ARG A 189 -29.04 17.29 3.28
N ASP A 190 -29.16 17.10 4.59
CA ASP A 190 -28.05 16.92 5.53
C ASP A 190 -28.48 16.01 6.71
N LEU A 191 -27.48 15.34 7.31
CA LEU A 191 -27.60 14.47 8.47
C LEU A 191 -26.42 14.74 9.40
N GLN A 192 -26.67 15.43 10.52
CA GLN A 192 -25.64 15.68 11.53
C GLN A 192 -25.76 14.63 12.63
N ILE A 193 -24.65 13.94 12.91
CA ILE A 193 -24.56 12.89 13.92
C ILE A 193 -23.58 13.36 15.00
N ARG A 194 -24.00 13.35 16.26
CA ARG A 194 -23.17 13.74 17.41
C ARG A 194 -23.35 12.76 18.55
N LEU A 195 -22.29 12.57 19.34
CA LEU A 195 -22.42 12.01 20.68
C LEU A 195 -22.87 13.13 21.63
N HIS A 196 -23.85 12.85 22.46
CA HIS A 196 -24.19 13.64 23.63
C HIS A 196 -24.05 12.74 24.87
N VAL A 197 -23.78 13.37 26.01
CA VAL A 197 -23.78 12.73 27.33
C VAL A 197 -24.62 13.64 28.22
N ASP A 198 -25.65 13.09 28.85
CA ASP A 198 -26.52 13.86 29.73
C ASP A 198 -25.95 14.02 31.16
N GLU A 199 -26.66 14.76 32.00
CA GLU A 199 -26.28 15.04 33.40
C GLU A 199 -26.17 13.77 34.25
N GLN A 200 -26.77 12.66 33.82
CA GLN A 200 -26.71 11.35 34.48
C GLN A 200 -25.56 10.48 33.95
N GLY A 201 -24.76 10.98 33.00
CA GLY A 201 -23.67 10.25 32.35
C GLY A 201 -24.13 9.26 31.27
N VAL A 202 -25.40 9.29 30.87
CA VAL A 202 -25.92 8.39 29.84
C VAL A 202 -25.59 8.96 28.46
N GLU A 203 -24.95 8.13 27.64
CA GLU A 203 -24.56 8.50 26.30
C GLU A 203 -25.71 8.34 25.30
N LYS A 204 -25.83 9.27 24.36
CA LYS A 204 -26.89 9.30 23.34
C LYS A 204 -26.31 9.68 21.98
N THR A 205 -26.76 9.01 20.92
CA THR A 205 -26.61 9.55 19.56
C THR A 205 -27.65 10.63 19.36
N VAL A 206 -27.21 11.87 19.17
CA VAL A 206 -28.06 12.97 18.70
C VAL A 206 -28.02 13.00 17.17
N LEU A 207 -29.20 12.87 16.56
CA LEU A 207 -29.38 12.96 15.11
C LEU A 207 -30.19 14.22 14.78
N ARG A 208 -29.59 15.12 14.01
CA ARG A 208 -30.28 16.23 13.37
C ARG A 208 -30.51 15.89 11.91
N LEU A 209 -31.78 15.66 11.58
CA LEU A 209 -32.25 15.46 10.21
C LEU A 209 -32.55 16.83 9.61
N SER A 210 -32.00 17.15 8.44
CA SER A 210 -32.28 18.40 7.73
C SER A 210 -33.09 18.10 6.46
N PRO A 211 -34.44 18.19 6.48
CA PRO A 211 -35.25 17.91 5.30
C PRO A 211 -35.00 18.86 4.13
N ARG A 212 -35.25 18.38 2.92
CA ARG A 212 -35.38 19.21 1.72
C ARG A 212 -36.71 19.98 1.72
N HIS A 213 -36.81 21.00 0.89
CA HIS A 213 -38.04 21.78 0.73
C HIS A 213 -39.25 20.87 0.41
N ASN A 214 -40.40 21.16 1.02
CA ASN A 214 -41.64 20.34 0.96
C ASN A 214 -41.56 18.89 1.47
N HIS A 215 -40.42 18.46 2.03
CA HIS A 215 -40.28 17.15 2.69
C HIS A 215 -40.24 17.29 4.22
N LEU A 216 -40.61 16.21 4.91
CA LEU A 216 -40.59 16.11 6.37
C LEU A 216 -39.73 14.92 6.80
N ALA A 217 -39.05 15.07 7.95
CA ALA A 217 -38.35 13.96 8.61
C ALA A 217 -39.32 12.96 9.27
N ARG A 218 -40.57 13.38 9.54
CA ARG A 218 -41.55 12.57 10.27
C ARG A 218 -41.92 11.29 9.52
N GLY A 219 -41.92 10.16 10.21
CA GLY A 219 -42.20 8.84 9.63
C GLY A 219 -41.02 8.18 8.91
N LEU A 220 -39.82 8.76 8.99
CA LEU A 220 -38.59 8.02 8.66
C LEU A 220 -38.27 7.02 9.78
N GLU A 221 -37.86 5.82 9.39
CA GLU A 221 -37.35 4.79 10.28
C GLU A 221 -35.83 4.94 10.40
N ILE A 222 -35.31 5.06 11.61
CA ILE A 222 -33.87 5.09 11.89
C ILE A 222 -33.52 3.79 12.61
N MET A 223 -32.58 3.02 12.07
CA MET A 223 -32.04 1.82 12.71
C MET A 223 -30.56 2.04 13.02
N MET A 224 -30.16 1.78 14.28
CA MET A 224 -28.81 1.95 14.78
C MET A 224 -28.30 0.65 15.40
N LEU A 225 -27.12 0.20 14.98
CA LEU A 225 -26.44 -0.99 15.52
C LEU A 225 -25.22 -0.52 16.32
N GLU A 226 -25.06 -0.99 17.54
CA GLU A 226 -23.89 -0.69 18.38
C GLU A 226 -22.88 -1.83 18.32
N HIS A 227 -21.64 -1.52 17.94
CA HIS A 227 -20.57 -2.50 17.78
C HIS A 227 -19.58 -2.46 18.95
N ARG A 228 -19.11 -3.64 19.34
CA ARG A 228 -18.09 -3.95 20.36
C ARG A 228 -16.96 -4.76 19.72
N PRO A 229 -15.81 -4.94 20.38
CA PRO A 229 -14.72 -5.74 19.86
C PRO A 229 -15.08 -7.22 19.65
N THR A 230 -16.15 -7.69 20.32
CA THR A 230 -16.63 -9.09 20.29
C THR A 230 -17.91 -9.30 19.48
N GLY A 231 -18.59 -8.26 18.98
CA GLY A 231 -19.88 -8.40 18.28
C GLY A 231 -20.74 -7.14 18.30
N ILE A 232 -22.06 -7.31 18.21
CA ILE A 232 -23.06 -6.22 18.31
C ILE A 232 -23.67 -6.25 19.72
N SER A 233 -23.67 -5.13 20.45
CA SER A 233 -24.26 -5.05 21.80
C SER A 233 -25.72 -4.62 21.82
N ALA A 234 -26.17 -3.84 20.83
CA ALA A 234 -27.55 -3.40 20.73
C ALA A 234 -27.96 -3.18 19.27
N ILE A 235 -29.24 -3.38 18.98
CA ILE A 235 -29.89 -2.95 17.74
C ILE A 235 -31.12 -2.16 18.16
N GLN A 236 -31.18 -0.90 17.75
CA GLN A 236 -32.26 0.02 18.08
C GLN A 236 -33.00 0.43 16.81
N THR A 237 -34.30 0.67 16.89
CA THR A 237 -35.09 1.20 15.78
C THR A 237 -36.09 2.22 16.31
N VAL A 238 -36.03 3.44 15.76
CA VAL A 238 -36.80 4.60 16.21
C VAL A 238 -37.43 5.27 15.00
N THR A 239 -38.73 5.54 15.05
CA THR A 239 -39.40 6.36 14.03
C THR A 239 -39.22 7.84 14.39
N ALA A 240 -38.77 8.65 13.44
CA ALA A 240 -38.69 10.09 13.62
C ALA A 240 -40.08 10.71 13.75
N GLU A 241 -40.33 11.43 14.84
CA GLU A 241 -41.48 12.34 14.98
C GLU A 241 -41.17 13.73 14.39
N GLY A 242 -39.89 14.08 14.23
CA GLY A 242 -39.45 15.38 13.70
C GLY A 242 -37.97 15.40 13.31
N SER A 243 -37.43 16.61 13.13
CA SER A 243 -36.07 16.86 12.61
C SER A 243 -34.93 16.67 13.63
N TYR A 244 -35.25 16.36 14.88
CA TYR A 244 -34.30 16.09 15.96
C TYR A 244 -34.76 14.85 16.71
N LEU A 245 -33.82 13.94 16.99
CA LEU A 245 -34.06 12.73 17.78
C LEU A 245 -32.79 12.24 18.47
N GLU A 246 -32.97 11.65 19.66
CA GLU A 246 -31.91 11.09 20.48
C GLU A 246 -32.11 9.58 20.59
N ILE A 247 -31.05 8.81 20.37
CA ILE A 247 -31.04 7.36 20.51
C ILE A 247 -30.10 7.02 21.67
N PRO A 248 -30.62 6.60 22.85
CA PRO A 248 -29.81 6.37 24.04
C PRO A 248 -29.03 5.07 23.91
N HIS A 249 -27.74 5.08 24.23
CA HIS A 249 -26.89 3.90 24.06
C HIS A 249 -27.07 2.87 25.17
N ALA A 250 -26.78 1.60 24.87
CA ALA A 250 -26.76 0.53 25.87
C ALA A 250 -25.55 0.61 26.83
N GLY A 251 -24.66 1.59 26.64
CA GLY A 251 -23.46 1.87 27.42
C GLY A 251 -22.52 2.78 26.61
N THR A 252 -21.25 2.88 27.01
CA THR A 252 -20.24 3.72 26.33
C THR A 252 -20.08 3.33 24.86
N ALA A 253 -20.51 4.15 23.89
CA ALA A 253 -20.62 3.74 22.48
C ALA A 253 -19.31 3.85 21.68
N GLU A 254 -18.61 2.72 21.50
CA GLU A 254 -17.33 2.68 20.76
C GLU A 254 -17.51 2.95 19.26
N LYS A 255 -18.39 2.16 18.62
CA LYS A 255 -18.71 2.22 17.19
C LYS A 255 -20.20 2.00 16.96
N PHE A 256 -20.73 2.60 15.90
CA PHE A 256 -22.10 2.39 15.44
C PHE A 256 -22.19 2.23 13.92
N GLU A 257 -23.23 1.55 13.46
CA GLU A 257 -23.72 1.60 12.09
C GLU A 257 -25.14 2.19 12.09
N LEU A 258 -25.46 3.03 11.10
CA LEU A 258 -26.74 3.75 11.02
C LEU A 258 -27.41 3.59 9.66
N PHE A 259 -28.69 3.27 9.67
CA PHE A 259 -29.56 3.25 8.49
C PHE A 259 -30.72 4.24 8.70
N ILE A 260 -31.08 4.99 7.65
CA ILE A 260 -32.32 5.76 7.61
C ILE A 260 -33.14 5.28 6.42
N ARG A 261 -34.36 4.80 6.67
CA ARG A 261 -35.29 4.25 5.70
C ARG A 261 -36.57 5.09 5.65
N CYS A 262 -37.06 5.35 4.44
CA CYS A 262 -38.43 5.78 4.21
C CYS A 262 -39.27 4.55 3.84
N PRO A 263 -40.43 4.31 4.49
CA PRO A 263 -41.28 3.16 4.17
C PRO A 263 -41.67 3.04 2.69
N VAL A 264 -41.81 4.18 1.99
CA VAL A 264 -42.12 4.25 0.55
C VAL A 264 -40.86 4.18 -0.33
N ARG A 265 -39.84 5.00 -0.03
CA ARG A 265 -38.67 5.24 -0.91
C ARG A 265 -37.48 4.30 -0.66
N GLY A 266 -37.56 3.40 0.32
CA GLY A 266 -36.46 2.51 0.70
C GLY A 266 -35.39 3.19 1.55
N VAL A 267 -34.16 2.65 1.53
CA VAL A 267 -33.03 3.17 2.33
C VAL A 267 -32.52 4.48 1.73
N LEU A 268 -32.57 5.56 2.51
CA LEU A 268 -32.18 6.92 2.12
C LEU A 268 -30.76 7.30 2.57
N VAL A 269 -30.29 6.73 3.69
CA VAL A 269 -28.92 6.91 4.19
C VAL A 269 -28.42 5.60 4.78
N TRP A 270 -27.14 5.31 4.57
CA TRP A 270 -26.39 4.27 5.27
C TRP A 270 -25.03 4.83 5.68
N LYS A 271 -24.74 4.86 6.99
CA LYS A 271 -23.42 5.17 7.55
C LYS A 271 -22.82 3.88 8.11
N LYS A 272 -21.96 3.22 7.31
CA LYS A 272 -21.19 2.06 7.75
C LYS A 272 -20.21 2.44 8.87
N GLU A 273 -20.10 1.57 9.89
CA GLU A 273 -19.09 1.54 10.97
C GLU A 273 -18.37 2.88 11.26
N ARG A 274 -19.07 3.83 11.88
CA ARG A 274 -18.47 5.07 12.39
C ARG A 274 -18.12 4.89 13.86
N GLY A 275 -16.92 5.32 14.26
CA GLY A 275 -16.54 5.50 15.66
C GLY A 275 -16.72 6.96 16.08
N TYR A 276 -16.90 7.22 17.38
CA TYR A 276 -16.82 8.58 17.92
C TYR A 276 -15.38 8.94 18.27
N HIS A 277 -14.91 10.11 17.82
CA HIS A 277 -13.62 10.66 18.22
C HIS A 277 -13.71 11.18 19.67
N ARG A 278 -13.57 10.26 20.63
CA ARG A 278 -13.69 10.52 22.08
C ARG A 278 -12.41 11.08 22.68
N GLN A 279 -11.29 10.40 22.41
CA GLN A 279 -9.95 10.76 22.87
C GLN A 279 -8.91 10.02 22.01
N MET A 280 -7.69 10.57 21.87
CA MET A 280 -6.55 9.85 21.31
C MET A 280 -5.58 9.48 22.44
N ASN A 281 -5.62 8.22 22.88
CA ASN A 281 -4.69 7.63 23.84
C ASN A 281 -4.05 6.38 23.23
N PHE A 282 -2.78 6.13 23.52
CA PHE A 282 -2.07 4.90 23.14
C PHE A 282 -1.85 4.02 24.39
N GLY A 283 -2.00 2.71 24.26
CA GLY A 283 -1.89 1.74 25.35
C GLY A 283 -1.68 0.31 24.85
N LEU A 284 -1.03 -0.53 25.66
CA LEU A 284 -0.47 -1.83 25.28
C LEU A 284 -1.05 -2.98 26.14
N GLU A 285 -1.22 -4.19 25.59
CA GLU A 285 -1.52 -5.39 26.39
C GLU A 285 -0.87 -6.68 25.80
N VAL A 286 -0.80 -7.77 26.57
CA VAL A 286 0.25 -8.82 26.43
C VAL A 286 -0.23 -10.24 26.82
N ILE A 287 0.44 -11.29 26.26
CA ILE A 287 0.38 -12.75 26.63
C ILE A 287 -0.88 -13.49 26.08
N GLY A 288 -0.85 -14.72 25.53
CA GLY A 288 0.21 -15.76 25.30
C GLY A 288 -0.28 -16.77 24.22
N THR A 289 0.12 -18.06 24.08
CA THR A 289 1.09 -18.95 24.78
C THR A 289 1.59 -20.03 23.75
N LYS A 290 1.95 -21.30 24.10
CA LYS A 290 2.63 -22.27 23.19
C LYS A 290 2.37 -23.77 23.48
N LYS A 291 2.37 -24.63 22.43
CA LYS A 291 2.73 -26.10 22.35
C LYS A 291 4.27 -26.30 22.07
N ALA A 292 5.05 -27.41 22.09
CA ALA A 292 5.04 -28.89 22.31
C ALA A 292 4.60 -29.92 21.21
N ILE A 293 5.46 -30.24 20.23
CA ILE A 293 5.52 -31.54 19.46
C ILE A 293 7.01 -31.92 19.32
N ARG A 294 7.41 -33.15 19.67
CA ARG A 294 8.82 -33.60 19.64
C ARG A 294 9.31 -33.99 18.25
N VAL A 295 10.60 -33.80 17.98
CA VAL A 295 11.29 -34.20 16.73
C VAL A 295 12.17 -35.43 16.99
N PRO A 296 12.13 -36.49 16.16
CA PRO A 296 13.06 -37.62 16.26
C PRO A 296 14.47 -37.26 15.74
N GLY A 297 15.52 -37.90 16.28
CA GLY A 297 16.89 -37.85 15.73
C GLY A 297 17.86 -36.88 16.41
N LYS A 298 17.39 -36.05 17.35
CA LYS A 298 18.21 -35.38 18.39
C LYS A 298 17.43 -35.38 19.69
N ASP A 299 18.10 -35.55 20.82
CA ASP A 299 17.43 -35.71 22.11
C ASP A 299 16.59 -34.48 22.51
N GLY A 300 15.30 -34.73 22.77
CA GLY A 300 14.41 -33.88 23.57
C GLY A 300 13.72 -32.69 22.91
N LEU A 301 14.18 -32.16 21.77
CA LEU A 301 13.65 -30.89 21.21
C LEU A 301 12.19 -30.99 20.72
N SER A 302 11.40 -29.92 20.98
CA SER A 302 9.97 -29.87 20.62
C SER A 302 9.42 -28.48 20.33
N PHE A 303 8.53 -28.36 19.32
CA PHE A 303 7.80 -27.14 18.93
C PHE A 303 6.44 -27.49 18.31
N ASN A 304 5.44 -26.59 18.32
CA ASN A 304 4.18 -26.84 17.59
C ASN A 304 4.22 -26.32 16.15
N VAL A 305 3.54 -27.04 15.27
CA VAL A 305 3.11 -26.55 13.96
C VAL A 305 1.59 -26.71 13.90
N ALA A 306 0.88 -25.62 13.63
CA ALA A 306 -0.55 -25.67 13.32
C ALA A 306 -0.69 -25.90 11.81
N ILE A 307 -0.87 -27.16 11.39
CA ILE A 307 -1.19 -27.48 10.00
C ILE A 307 -2.61 -26.97 9.73
N ARG A 308 -2.73 -25.88 8.98
CA ARG A 308 -3.99 -25.47 8.38
C ARG A 308 -4.18 -26.23 7.08
N GLU A 309 -4.83 -27.39 7.15
CA GLU A 309 -5.43 -27.94 5.95
C GLU A 309 -6.43 -26.95 5.37
N ARG A 310 -6.53 -26.95 4.04
CA ARG A 310 -7.52 -26.14 3.33
C ARG A 310 -8.88 -26.81 3.55
N VAL A 311 -9.65 -26.33 4.53
CA VAL A 311 -11.05 -26.74 4.71
C VAL A 311 -11.72 -26.62 3.35
N SER A 312 -12.21 -27.74 2.81
CA SER A 312 -12.90 -27.74 1.53
C SER A 312 -14.11 -26.82 1.64
N GLU A 313 -14.19 -25.77 0.82
CA GLU A 313 -15.38 -24.94 0.74
C GLU A 313 -16.56 -25.81 0.26
N ARG A 314 -17.33 -26.34 1.21
CA ARG A 314 -18.66 -26.86 0.94
C ARG A 314 -19.57 -25.66 0.66
N VAL A 315 -19.48 -25.17 -0.57
CA VAL A 315 -20.41 -24.17 -1.11
C VAL A 315 -21.79 -24.81 -1.13
N VAL A 316 -22.58 -24.57 -0.08
CA VAL A 316 -23.96 -25.04 0.01
C VAL A 316 -24.82 -24.10 -0.82
N GLY A 317 -25.21 -24.57 -2.00
CA GLY A 317 -25.91 -23.81 -3.02
C GLY A 317 -25.17 -23.88 -4.35
N LYS A 318 -25.84 -23.56 -5.47
CA LYS A 318 -25.14 -23.36 -6.74
C LYS A 318 -24.26 -22.10 -6.59
N PRO A 319 -22.95 -22.15 -6.85
CA PRO A 319 -22.14 -20.93 -6.85
C PRO A 319 -22.73 -19.95 -7.87
N ALA A 320 -23.03 -18.73 -7.43
CA ALA A 320 -23.43 -17.65 -8.33
C ALA A 320 -22.33 -17.52 -9.39
N GLY A 321 -22.70 -17.66 -10.67
CA GLY A 321 -21.74 -17.92 -11.75
C GLY A 321 -20.57 -16.94 -11.73
N ALA A 322 -19.35 -17.46 -11.82
CA ALA A 322 -18.10 -16.73 -11.52
C ALA A 322 -17.86 -15.45 -12.36
N ASN A 323 -18.67 -15.25 -13.41
CA ASN A 323 -18.61 -14.15 -14.36
C ASN A 323 -19.83 -13.18 -14.24
N GLY A 324 -20.59 -13.24 -13.15
CA GLY A 324 -21.68 -12.28 -12.86
C GLY A 324 -21.17 -10.92 -12.38
N ILE A 325 -21.97 -9.85 -12.55
CA ILE A 325 -21.58 -8.48 -12.13
C ILE A 325 -21.19 -8.42 -10.64
N PRO A 326 -21.91 -9.04 -9.68
CA PRO A 326 -21.49 -9.07 -8.27
C PRO A 326 -20.15 -9.77 -8.01
N ALA A 327 -19.70 -10.66 -8.91
CA ALA A 327 -18.37 -11.25 -8.83
C ALA A 327 -17.28 -10.29 -9.34
N ARG A 328 -17.57 -9.52 -10.40
CA ARG A 328 -16.66 -8.48 -10.91
C ARG A 328 -16.51 -7.31 -9.94
N LEU A 329 -17.61 -6.80 -9.38
CA LEU A 329 -17.61 -5.72 -8.39
C LEU A 329 -16.82 -6.12 -7.13
N ARG A 330 -17.06 -7.32 -6.57
CA ARG A 330 -16.30 -7.83 -5.42
C ARG A 330 -14.82 -8.06 -5.74
N ARG A 331 -14.47 -8.48 -6.96
CA ARG A 331 -13.07 -8.62 -7.38
C ARG A 331 -12.38 -7.25 -7.42
N GLY A 332 -12.98 -6.25 -8.08
CA GLY A 332 -12.45 -4.87 -8.11
C GLY A 332 -12.30 -4.27 -6.71
N GLN A 333 -13.27 -4.50 -5.82
CA GLN A 333 -13.18 -4.08 -4.42
C GLN A 333 -12.03 -4.77 -3.67
N TYR A 334 -11.86 -6.09 -3.83
CA TYR A 334 -10.77 -6.85 -3.20
C TYR A 334 -9.39 -6.44 -3.73
N ASP A 335 -9.25 -6.27 -5.04
CA ASP A 335 -8.00 -5.81 -5.65
C ASP A 335 -7.66 -4.38 -5.19
N ARG A 336 -8.64 -3.46 -5.11
CA ARG A 336 -8.44 -2.12 -4.50
C ARG A 336 -8.06 -2.19 -3.02
N GLN A 337 -8.68 -3.06 -2.22
CA GLN A 337 -8.31 -3.27 -0.81
C GLN A 337 -6.87 -3.77 -0.68
N ARG A 338 -6.45 -4.72 -1.53
CA ARG A 338 -5.07 -5.22 -1.55
C ARG A 338 -4.07 -4.14 -1.97
N THR A 339 -4.40 -3.34 -3.00
CA THR A 339 -3.54 -2.22 -3.44
C THR A 339 -3.44 -1.14 -2.37
N SER A 340 -4.55 -0.73 -1.74
CA SER A 340 -4.55 0.24 -0.64
C SER A 340 -3.76 -0.26 0.58
N ALA A 341 -3.82 -1.55 0.89
CA ALA A 341 -2.99 -2.15 1.95
C ALA A 341 -1.49 -2.16 1.57
N ALA A 342 -1.15 -2.38 0.29
CA ALA A 342 0.23 -2.30 -0.20
C ALA A 342 0.76 -0.85 -0.20
N GLU A 343 -0.05 0.12 -0.62
CA GLU A 343 0.22 1.56 -0.54
C GLU A 343 0.44 1.99 0.92
N GLY A 344 -0.42 1.55 1.85
CA GLY A 344 -0.28 1.83 3.29
C GLY A 344 0.91 1.14 3.98
N LEU A 345 1.45 0.08 3.39
CA LEU A 345 2.74 -0.53 3.77
C LEU A 345 3.92 0.00 2.93
N GLY A 346 3.72 1.07 2.15
CA GLY A 346 4.75 1.73 1.36
C GLY A 346 5.47 0.82 0.38
N GLN A 347 4.84 -0.26 -0.08
CA GLN A 347 5.49 -1.31 -0.86
C GLN A 347 6.05 -0.75 -2.18
N LYS A 348 7.37 -0.63 -2.27
CA LYS A 348 8.05 -0.07 -3.45
C LYS A 348 8.99 -1.09 -4.09
N TRP A 349 8.84 -1.26 -5.40
CA TRP A 349 9.77 -1.99 -6.26
C TRP A 349 10.79 -1.02 -6.86
N LEU A 350 12.08 -1.35 -6.79
CA LEU A 350 13.19 -0.51 -7.20
C LEU A 350 14.08 -1.31 -8.17
N HIS A 351 14.31 -0.79 -9.38
CA HIS A 351 15.08 -1.47 -10.41
C HIS A 351 15.63 -0.50 -11.48
N ARG A 352 16.93 -0.61 -11.80
CA ARG A 352 17.68 0.23 -12.76
C ARG A 352 17.57 1.74 -12.51
N ASN A 353 17.32 2.15 -11.26
CA ASN A 353 17.20 3.54 -10.85
C ASN A 353 17.72 3.73 -9.42
N GLN A 354 19.04 3.89 -9.29
CA GLN A 354 19.73 4.07 -8.01
C GLN A 354 19.48 5.47 -7.43
N GLU A 355 19.23 6.49 -8.26
CA GLU A 355 18.89 7.85 -7.83
C GLU A 355 17.51 7.90 -7.16
N GLU A 356 16.49 7.26 -7.74
CA GLU A 356 15.16 7.14 -7.13
C GLU A 356 15.19 6.29 -5.87
N ALA A 357 15.92 5.17 -5.86
CA ALA A 357 16.11 4.35 -4.67
C ALA A 357 16.76 5.14 -3.54
N THR A 358 17.82 5.90 -3.84
CA THR A 358 18.53 6.75 -2.88
C THR A 358 17.63 7.86 -2.36
N SER A 359 16.90 8.55 -3.25
CA SER A 359 16.00 9.64 -2.88
C SER A 359 14.84 9.16 -1.99
N PHE A 360 14.28 7.98 -2.27
CA PHE A 360 13.23 7.35 -1.47
C PHE A 360 13.72 7.02 -0.05
N VAL A 361 14.88 6.37 0.09
CA VAL A 361 15.43 6.05 1.43
C VAL A 361 15.82 7.33 2.19
N ARG A 362 16.36 8.35 1.50
CA ARG A 362 16.63 9.67 2.10
C ARG A 362 15.36 10.34 2.63
N GLN A 363 14.25 10.28 1.90
CA GLN A 363 12.97 10.83 2.36
C GLN A 363 12.52 10.14 3.65
N LEU A 364 12.53 8.80 3.70
CA LEU A 364 12.16 8.03 4.89
C LEU A 364 13.03 8.36 6.12
N ILE A 365 14.33 8.62 5.92
CA ILE A 365 15.25 9.05 7.00
C ILE A 365 15.01 10.51 7.41
N GLY A 366 14.66 11.38 6.45
CA GLY A 366 14.34 12.79 6.71
C GLY A 366 13.03 12.99 7.48
N GLU A 367 12.07 12.07 7.36
CA GLU A 367 10.80 12.11 8.09
C GLU A 367 10.92 11.71 9.58
N ALA A 368 12.05 11.14 10.00
CA ALA A 368 12.29 10.62 11.36
C ALA A 368 12.50 11.71 12.42
N LYS A 369 11.70 11.68 13.51
CA LYS A 369 11.64 12.75 14.52
C LYS A 369 12.41 12.45 15.80
N ASN A 370 12.60 11.18 16.14
CA ASN A 370 13.19 10.74 17.42
C ASN A 370 14.35 9.77 17.20
N ARG A 371 14.19 8.73 16.36
CA ARG A 371 15.25 7.74 16.10
C ARG A 371 15.28 7.21 14.66
N VAL A 372 16.49 6.88 14.21
CA VAL A 372 16.76 6.10 13.00
C VAL A 372 17.72 4.97 13.35
N TRP A 373 17.34 3.71 13.12
CA TRP A 373 18.30 2.61 13.15
C TRP A 373 18.52 2.05 11.75
N ILE A 374 19.77 2.01 11.30
CA ILE A 374 20.17 1.41 10.02
C ILE A 374 20.86 0.07 10.28
N ILE A 375 20.23 -1.01 9.87
CA ILE A 375 20.75 -2.37 10.02
C ILE A 375 21.04 -2.90 8.62
N ASP A 376 22.31 -2.90 8.23
CA ASP A 376 22.79 -3.54 7.01
C ASP A 376 24.19 -4.10 7.27
N PRO A 377 24.41 -5.42 7.20
CA PRO A 377 25.72 -6.02 7.45
C PRO A 377 26.82 -5.55 6.50
N TYR A 378 26.48 -4.88 5.39
CA TYR A 378 27.43 -4.43 4.37
C TYR A 378 27.64 -2.90 4.37
N PHE A 379 27.05 -2.18 5.32
CA PHE A 379 27.16 -0.72 5.44
C PHE A 379 28.61 -0.26 5.67
N SER A 380 29.03 0.79 4.94
CA SER A 380 30.38 1.38 4.97
C SER A 380 30.33 2.91 5.00
N THR A 381 31.47 3.57 4.75
CA THR A 381 31.61 5.03 4.68
C THR A 381 30.75 5.67 3.58
N ALA A 382 30.54 5.00 2.44
CA ALA A 382 29.76 5.55 1.32
C ALA A 382 28.26 5.68 1.65
N GLU A 383 27.72 4.70 2.38
CA GLU A 383 26.33 4.67 2.84
C GLU A 383 26.10 5.66 4.01
N LEU A 384 27.14 5.95 4.81
CA LEU A 384 27.09 6.97 5.87
C LEU A 384 26.72 8.35 5.30
N PHE A 385 27.41 8.78 4.23
CA PHE A 385 27.10 10.02 3.53
C PHE A 385 25.85 9.92 2.63
N SER A 386 25.58 8.76 2.05
CA SER A 386 24.40 8.58 1.19
C SER A 386 23.08 8.60 1.97
N PHE A 387 23.05 8.06 3.19
CA PHE A 387 21.81 7.80 3.93
C PHE A 387 21.80 8.36 5.36
N ALA A 388 22.80 8.05 6.18
CA ALA A 388 22.77 8.42 7.61
C ALA A 388 22.80 9.95 7.83
N ALA A 389 23.42 10.69 6.91
CA ALA A 389 23.44 12.16 6.91
C ALA A 389 22.11 12.84 6.52
N ALA A 390 21.06 12.09 6.15
CA ALA A 390 19.82 12.64 5.59
C ALA A 390 18.73 13.00 6.63
N THR A 391 19.01 12.87 7.93
CA THR A 391 18.07 13.23 9.00
C THR A 391 17.81 14.74 9.05
N ALA A 392 16.55 15.16 8.99
CA ALA A 392 16.18 16.59 8.98
C ALA A 392 16.29 17.28 10.35
N TYR A 393 16.35 16.52 11.45
CA TYR A 393 16.36 17.04 12.82
C TYR A 393 17.64 16.64 13.56
N LEU A 394 18.38 17.61 14.08
CA LEU A 394 19.62 17.41 14.86
C LEU A 394 19.41 16.67 16.20
N SER A 395 18.15 16.48 16.61
CA SER A 395 17.76 15.72 17.81
C SER A 395 17.53 14.22 17.56
N THR A 396 17.45 13.79 16.30
CA THR A 396 17.15 12.40 15.95
C THR A 396 18.35 11.50 16.22
N GLU A 397 18.18 10.47 17.06
CA GLU A 397 19.25 9.53 17.37
C GLU A 397 19.46 8.53 16.21
N VAL A 398 20.62 8.60 15.56
CA VAL A 398 21.00 7.67 14.49
C VAL A 398 21.89 6.56 15.07
N THR A 399 21.49 5.30 14.89
CA THR A 399 22.30 4.12 15.26
C THR A 399 22.48 3.18 14.06
N ILE A 400 23.72 2.78 13.78
CA ILE A 400 24.07 1.91 12.65
C ILE A 400 24.60 0.58 13.18
N LEU A 401 24.08 -0.53 12.66
CA LEU A 401 24.50 -1.90 12.97
C LEU A 401 25.02 -2.59 11.70
N THR A 402 26.34 -2.79 11.63
CA THR A 402 27.05 -3.35 10.46
C THR A 402 27.92 -4.56 10.84
N GLY A 403 28.46 -5.27 9.85
CA GLY A 403 29.26 -6.49 10.04
C GLY A 403 30.78 -6.23 10.13
N ALA A 404 31.46 -6.96 11.02
CA ALA A 404 32.93 -6.92 11.13
C ALA A 404 33.67 -7.47 9.89
N SER A 405 33.13 -8.51 9.25
CA SER A 405 33.83 -9.34 8.26
C SER A 405 33.52 -9.00 6.78
N THR A 406 32.75 -7.93 6.53
CA THR A 406 32.02 -7.72 5.26
C THR A 406 32.50 -6.48 4.48
N ALA A 407 32.43 -5.30 5.10
CA ALA A 407 32.74 -4.02 4.47
C ALA A 407 33.85 -3.27 5.21
N LEU A 408 33.79 -3.21 6.55
CA LEU A 408 34.70 -2.39 7.37
C LEU A 408 36.19 -2.73 7.25
N THR A 409 36.54 -3.94 6.80
CA THR A 409 37.94 -4.40 6.63
C THR A 409 38.47 -4.26 5.20
N LYS A 410 37.69 -3.69 4.28
CA LYS A 410 38.14 -3.32 2.93
C LYS A 410 38.84 -1.96 2.97
N PRO A 411 39.74 -1.64 2.02
CA PRO A 411 40.23 -0.28 1.83
C PRO A 411 39.07 0.70 1.59
N ASP A 412 39.15 1.89 2.17
CA ASP A 412 38.17 2.96 1.91
C ASP A 412 38.38 3.59 0.52
N GLU A 413 37.29 3.98 -0.16
CA GLU A 413 37.37 4.55 -1.50
C GLU A 413 37.97 5.97 -1.52
N HIS A 414 37.75 6.74 -0.43
CA HIS A 414 38.28 8.08 -0.25
C HIS A 414 39.62 8.04 0.52
N TYR A 415 39.67 7.33 1.65
CA TYR A 415 40.84 7.19 2.51
C TYR A 415 41.66 5.92 2.18
N LYS A 416 42.31 5.93 1.01
CA LYS A 416 42.98 4.76 0.41
C LYS A 416 44.13 4.16 1.23
N ASP A 417 44.58 4.84 2.28
CA ASP A 417 45.57 4.38 3.26
C ASP A 417 44.95 3.58 4.43
N LYS A 418 43.62 3.55 4.55
CA LYS A 418 42.86 3.04 5.70
C LYS A 418 41.85 1.95 5.31
N GLU A 419 41.48 1.12 6.29
CA GLU A 419 40.29 0.28 6.18
C GLU A 419 39.02 1.11 6.45
N ALA A 420 37.90 0.78 5.82
CA ALA A 420 36.65 1.55 5.87
C ALA A 420 36.11 1.76 7.30
N GLY A 421 36.36 0.85 8.24
CA GLY A 421 36.03 1.07 9.66
C GLY A 421 36.84 2.20 10.32
N GLU A 422 38.11 2.39 9.94
CA GLU A 422 38.95 3.50 10.41
C GLU A 422 38.47 4.84 9.82
N ALA A 423 38.02 4.82 8.56
CA ALA A 423 37.45 6.00 7.88
C ALA A 423 36.06 6.36 8.45
N MET A 424 35.19 5.37 8.68
CA MET A 424 33.89 5.57 9.30
C MET A 424 34.03 6.16 10.70
N LEU A 425 34.97 5.67 11.52
CA LEU A 425 35.24 6.19 12.86
C LEU A 425 35.72 7.65 12.83
N LEU A 426 36.58 8.00 11.86
CA LEU A 426 37.05 9.38 11.69
C LEU A 426 35.88 10.35 11.43
N ASN A 427 34.95 9.96 10.54
CA ASN A 427 33.81 10.79 10.17
C ASN A 427 32.78 10.91 11.30
N THR A 428 32.40 9.80 11.96
CA THR A 428 31.45 9.84 13.09
C THR A 428 32.03 10.50 14.34
N SER A 429 33.35 10.71 14.42
CA SER A 429 34.00 11.41 15.53
C SER A 429 34.11 12.94 15.32
N GLN A 430 33.65 13.48 14.19
CA GLN A 430 33.84 14.88 13.80
C GLN A 430 32.55 15.58 13.39
N GLY A 431 32.51 16.90 13.60
CA GLY A 431 31.46 17.80 13.12
C GLY A 431 30.04 17.36 13.49
N ASP A 432 29.13 17.58 12.54
CA ASP A 432 27.69 17.35 12.73
C ASP A 432 27.34 15.85 12.86
N MET A 433 28.19 14.95 12.36
CA MET A 433 27.98 13.49 12.41
C MET A 433 28.17 12.87 13.80
N LYS A 434 28.58 13.64 14.82
CA LYS A 434 28.84 13.15 16.18
C LYS A 434 27.64 12.51 16.89
N HIS A 435 26.41 12.75 16.41
CA HIS A 435 25.19 12.12 16.91
C HIS A 435 24.98 10.68 16.39
N ILE A 436 25.74 10.26 15.38
CA ILE A 436 25.63 8.93 14.75
C ILE A 436 26.44 7.90 15.56
N LYS A 437 25.74 6.95 16.18
CA LYS A 437 26.34 5.82 16.92
C LYS A 437 26.53 4.64 15.98
N VAL A 438 27.69 3.99 16.00
CA VAL A 438 27.97 2.79 15.19
C VAL A 438 28.34 1.61 16.07
N ARG A 439 27.65 0.48 15.87
CA ARG A 439 27.96 -0.81 16.48
C ARG A 439 28.32 -1.84 15.41
N VAL A 440 29.30 -2.67 15.73
CA VAL A 440 29.85 -3.68 14.82
C VAL A 440 29.54 -5.07 15.36
N MET A 441 28.83 -5.88 14.57
CA MET A 441 28.57 -7.29 14.87
C MET A 441 29.87 -8.09 14.77
N THR A 442 30.32 -8.63 15.90
CA THR A 442 31.56 -9.42 16.01
C THR A 442 31.28 -10.91 15.82
N GLY A 443 32.04 -11.52 14.91
CA GLY A 443 31.91 -12.92 14.52
C GLY A 443 32.37 -13.13 13.08
N ALA A 444 32.44 -14.38 12.63
CA ALA A 444 32.73 -14.69 11.22
C ALA A 444 31.55 -14.29 10.30
N MET A 445 30.32 -14.47 10.80
CA MET A 445 29.06 -14.11 10.15
C MET A 445 28.30 -13.11 11.02
N PRO A 446 27.55 -12.15 10.43
CA PRO A 446 26.75 -11.18 11.19
C PRO A 446 25.57 -11.86 11.90
N THR A 447 25.22 -11.40 13.10
CA THR A 447 24.10 -11.95 13.89
C THR A 447 22.73 -11.67 13.26
N VAL A 448 22.60 -10.52 12.58
CA VAL A 448 21.46 -10.21 11.71
C VAL A 448 22.00 -10.18 10.28
N HIS A 449 21.47 -11.01 9.38
CA HIS A 449 21.84 -10.99 7.95
C HIS A 449 20.99 -10.01 7.13
N ASP A 450 19.73 -9.84 7.53
CA ASP A 450 18.73 -9.13 6.75
C ASP A 450 18.77 -7.62 7.03
N ARG A 451 18.31 -6.81 6.07
CA ARG A 451 18.40 -5.36 6.16
C ARG A 451 17.11 -4.75 6.67
N PHE A 452 17.23 -3.89 7.66
CA PHE A 452 16.13 -3.16 8.27
C PHE A 452 16.49 -1.69 8.43
N LEU A 453 15.51 -0.82 8.20
CA LEU A 453 15.56 0.60 8.52
C LEU A 453 14.43 0.90 9.50
N VAL A 454 14.77 1.19 10.75
CA VAL A 454 13.81 1.61 11.78
C VAL A 454 13.70 3.13 11.72
N ILE A 455 12.49 3.65 11.53
CA ILE A 455 12.17 5.08 11.46
C ILE A 455 11.13 5.34 12.55
N ASP A 456 11.54 5.98 13.65
CA ASP A 456 10.73 6.06 14.87
C ASP A 456 10.18 4.68 15.26
N ASP A 457 8.86 4.48 15.32
CA ASP A 457 8.22 3.19 15.65
C ASP A 457 7.95 2.29 14.43
N ASP A 458 8.26 2.74 13.21
CA ASP A 458 8.14 1.95 11.98
C ASP A 458 9.40 1.14 11.69
N VAL A 459 9.23 -0.05 11.08
CA VAL A 459 10.33 -0.84 10.52
C VAL A 459 10.08 -1.08 9.04
N TRP A 460 11.06 -0.71 8.23
CA TRP A 460 11.15 -1.07 6.82
C TRP A 460 12.11 -2.23 6.63
N PHE A 461 11.78 -3.15 5.74
CA PHE A 461 12.62 -4.27 5.33
C PHE A 461 13.05 -4.11 3.87
N THR A 462 14.31 -4.48 3.56
CA THR A 462 14.79 -4.65 2.17
C THR A 462 15.61 -5.92 2.03
N GLY A 463 15.38 -6.66 0.93
CA GLY A 463 16.20 -7.82 0.58
C GLY A 463 17.60 -7.45 0.09
N ASN A 464 17.75 -6.28 -0.53
CA ASN A 464 19.01 -5.78 -1.09
C ASN A 464 19.73 -4.89 -0.07
N SER A 465 21.07 -4.94 -0.05
CA SER A 465 21.90 -3.99 0.69
C SER A 465 21.70 -2.58 0.13
N LEU A 466 21.75 -1.55 1.00
CA LEU A 466 21.36 -0.18 0.65
C LEU A 466 22.17 0.41 -0.51
N ASN A 467 23.46 0.06 -0.63
CA ASN A 467 24.30 0.41 -1.78
C ASN A 467 23.74 -0.13 -3.13
N SER A 468 23.33 -1.39 -3.16
CA SER A 468 22.84 -2.12 -4.33
C SER A 468 21.36 -1.88 -4.65
N LEU A 469 20.68 -1.05 -3.86
CA LEU A 469 19.26 -0.77 -4.02
C LEU A 469 19.03 0.10 -5.25
N GLY A 470 18.14 -0.32 -6.15
CA GLY A 470 17.93 0.35 -7.43
C GLY A 470 18.93 -0.06 -8.53
N GLU A 471 20.13 -0.58 -8.23
CA GLU A 471 20.97 -1.23 -9.25
C GLU A 471 20.32 -2.54 -9.71
N ARG A 472 20.05 -3.43 -8.74
CA ARG A 472 19.39 -4.72 -8.94
C ARG A 472 17.91 -4.58 -8.59
N ALA A 473 17.11 -5.48 -9.14
CA ALA A 473 15.72 -5.64 -8.75
C ALA A 473 15.65 -5.87 -7.23
N GLY A 474 14.86 -5.05 -6.54
CA GLY A 474 14.69 -5.11 -5.10
C GLY A 474 13.32 -4.59 -4.69
N MET A 475 12.87 -4.98 -3.51
CA MET A 475 11.63 -4.51 -2.91
C MET A 475 11.92 -4.00 -1.50
N MET A 476 11.34 -2.85 -1.18
CA MET A 476 11.32 -2.28 0.16
C MET A 476 9.86 -2.17 0.63
N ILE A 477 9.59 -2.52 1.88
CA ILE A 477 8.24 -2.55 2.43
C ILE A 477 8.26 -2.29 3.95
N LYS A 478 7.28 -1.54 4.44
CA LYS A 478 7.02 -1.35 5.88
C LYS A 478 6.40 -2.61 6.47
N LEU A 479 6.86 -3.02 7.65
CA LEU A 479 6.36 -4.21 8.34
C LEU A 479 5.10 -3.89 9.15
N PRO A 480 4.03 -4.71 9.08
CA PRO A 480 2.75 -4.43 9.74
C PRO A 480 2.73 -4.70 11.26
N ALA A 481 3.85 -5.15 11.85
CA ALA A 481 4.04 -5.40 13.28
C ALA A 481 5.51 -5.08 13.65
N PRO A 482 5.89 -3.79 13.62
CA PRO A 482 7.29 -3.35 13.69
C PRO A 482 7.95 -3.66 15.04
N GLU A 483 7.20 -3.60 16.13
CA GLU A 483 7.66 -3.68 17.51
C GLU A 483 8.43 -4.98 17.76
N THR A 484 7.91 -6.11 17.27
CA THR A 484 8.53 -7.44 17.40
C THR A 484 9.89 -7.53 16.69
N VAL A 485 10.19 -6.65 15.74
CA VAL A 485 11.47 -6.57 15.05
C VAL A 485 12.40 -5.56 15.73
N ILE A 486 11.87 -4.39 16.14
CA ILE A 486 12.57 -3.41 17.00
C ILE A 486 13.11 -4.10 18.25
N ASP A 487 12.30 -4.90 18.94
CA ASP A 487 12.66 -5.60 20.16
C ASP A 487 13.84 -6.59 19.97
N LYS A 488 13.87 -7.29 18.83
CA LYS A 488 14.93 -8.24 18.50
C LYS A 488 16.22 -7.53 18.09
N ILE A 489 16.11 -6.48 17.28
CA ILE A 489 17.24 -5.64 16.87
C ILE A 489 17.84 -4.95 18.10
N SER A 490 17.01 -4.40 18.98
CA SER A 490 17.43 -3.77 20.24
C SER A 490 18.21 -4.74 21.13
N ARG A 491 17.76 -6.00 21.27
CA ARG A 491 18.49 -7.03 22.01
C ARG A 491 19.85 -7.35 21.39
N VAL A 492 20.00 -7.35 20.06
CA VAL A 492 21.30 -7.52 19.39
C VAL A 492 22.18 -6.27 19.54
N LEU A 493 21.60 -5.07 19.41
CA LEU A 493 22.29 -3.79 19.62
C LEU A 493 22.87 -3.65 21.03
N HIS A 494 22.25 -4.27 22.04
CA HIS A 494 22.69 -4.19 23.43
C HIS A 494 23.40 -5.47 23.92
N ASP A 495 23.61 -6.47 23.06
CA ASP A 495 24.39 -7.68 23.36
C ASP A 495 25.90 -7.34 23.28
N PRO A 496 26.65 -7.39 24.40
CA PRO A 496 28.07 -7.03 24.44
C PRO A 496 28.99 -8.14 23.93
N ASP A 497 28.53 -9.39 23.91
CA ASP A 497 29.29 -10.54 23.40
C ASP A 497 29.24 -10.59 21.86
N ARG A 498 28.14 -10.08 21.28
CA ARG A 498 27.91 -10.03 19.82
C ARG A 498 28.19 -8.69 19.16
N THR A 499 28.20 -7.57 19.91
CA THR A 499 28.42 -6.25 19.32
C THR A 499 29.38 -5.38 20.14
N LYS A 500 30.34 -4.78 19.45
CA LYS A 500 31.24 -3.76 20.00
C LYS A 500 30.89 -2.37 19.47
N THR A 501 31.34 -1.31 20.14
CA THR A 501 31.34 0.02 19.51
C THR A 501 32.33 0.03 18.35
N LEU A 502 32.20 0.99 17.43
CA LEU A 502 33.14 1.13 16.33
C LEU A 502 34.58 1.44 16.81
N ASP A 503 34.75 2.23 17.87
CA ASP A 503 36.09 2.48 18.43
C ASP A 503 36.70 1.20 19.04
N ASP A 504 35.99 0.52 19.94
CA ASP A 504 36.43 -0.78 20.51
C ASP A 504 36.84 -1.78 19.43
N TRP A 505 36.09 -1.81 18.33
CA TRP A 505 36.38 -2.66 17.18
C TRP A 505 37.61 -2.20 16.40
N VAL A 506 37.76 -0.90 16.11
CA VAL A 506 38.93 -0.34 15.41
C VAL A 506 40.21 -0.50 16.25
N GLN A 507 40.19 -0.20 17.55
CA GLN A 507 41.37 -0.38 18.41
C GLN A 507 41.80 -1.86 18.44
N HIS A 508 40.86 -2.78 18.59
CA HIS A 508 41.13 -4.21 18.52
C HIS A 508 41.63 -4.64 17.13
N ARG A 509 41.06 -4.09 16.04
CA ARG A 509 41.48 -4.36 14.66
C ARG A 509 42.91 -3.89 14.41
N LEU A 510 43.28 -2.70 14.84
CA LEU A 510 44.64 -2.15 14.73
C LEU A 510 45.66 -2.97 15.54
N ALA A 511 45.27 -3.50 16.71
CA ALA A 511 46.13 -4.35 17.53
C ALA A 511 46.30 -5.79 16.99
N THR A 512 45.37 -6.30 16.18
CA THR A 512 45.34 -7.71 15.71
C THR A 512 45.54 -7.90 14.21
N ARG A 513 45.47 -6.83 13.40
CA ARG A 513 45.78 -6.83 11.97
C ARG A 513 47.26 -7.13 11.74
N GLU A 514 47.56 -8.21 11.03
CA GLU A 514 48.94 -8.43 10.56
C GLU A 514 49.42 -7.21 9.74
N PRO A 515 50.65 -6.71 9.97
CA PRO A 515 51.15 -5.54 9.28
C PRO A 515 51.25 -5.81 7.78
N ALA A 516 50.35 -5.18 7.02
CA ALA A 516 50.12 -5.41 5.59
C ALA A 516 51.45 -5.57 4.82
N SER A 517 51.56 -6.68 4.07
CA SER A 517 52.85 -7.28 3.71
C SER A 517 53.82 -6.26 3.10
N CYS A 518 54.73 -5.75 3.94
CA CYS A 518 55.56 -4.60 3.61
C CYS A 518 56.35 -4.89 2.32
N SER A 519 56.09 -4.10 1.28
CA SER A 519 56.36 -4.50 -0.10
C SER A 519 57.83 -4.86 -0.32
N LYS A 520 58.12 -5.70 -1.33
CA LYS A 520 59.50 -6.12 -1.66
C LYS A 520 60.44 -4.91 -1.75
N PHE A 521 59.95 -3.76 -2.20
CA PHE A 521 60.67 -2.48 -2.29
C PHE A 521 61.13 -1.93 -0.92
N VAL A 522 60.30 -1.99 0.13
CA VAL A 522 60.68 -1.52 1.47
C VAL A 522 61.66 -2.48 2.16
N LYS A 523 61.51 -3.79 1.93
CA LYS A 523 62.53 -4.78 2.33
C LYS A 523 63.85 -4.53 1.60
N LEU A 524 63.82 -4.21 0.30
CA LEU A 524 64.99 -3.83 -0.50
C LEU A 524 65.66 -2.55 0.02
N LEU A 525 64.89 -1.52 0.37
CA LEU A 525 65.42 -0.26 0.95
C LEU A 525 66.06 -0.46 2.33
N ARG A 526 65.49 -1.32 3.19
CA ARG A 526 66.11 -1.70 4.47
C ARG A 526 67.39 -2.52 4.26
N TRP A 527 67.42 -3.42 3.28
CA TRP A 527 68.60 -4.21 2.92
C TRP A 527 69.73 -3.34 2.33
N ALA A 528 69.41 -2.44 1.40
CA ALA A 528 70.36 -1.49 0.81
C ALA A 528 70.95 -0.52 1.86
N ARG A 529 70.13 -0.03 2.82
CA ARG A 529 70.62 0.74 3.98
C ARG A 529 71.50 -0.07 4.92
N LYS A 530 71.33 -1.39 5.01
CA LYS A 530 72.20 -2.29 5.80
C LYS A 530 73.54 -2.53 5.10
N LEU A 531 73.54 -2.75 3.78
CA LEU A 531 74.76 -2.87 2.97
C LEU A 531 75.61 -1.58 3.02
N LYS A 532 75.00 -0.39 2.90
CA LYS A 532 75.69 0.90 3.02
C LYS A 532 76.28 1.22 4.41
N ARG A 533 76.16 0.31 5.39
CA ARG A 533 76.79 0.39 6.72
C ARG A 533 77.71 -0.80 7.03
N GLY A 534 77.92 -1.73 6.10
CA GLY A 534 78.67 -2.97 6.32
C GLY A 534 80.09 -3.01 5.75
N SER A 535 80.53 -1.99 5.02
CA SER A 535 81.81 -2.01 4.30
C SER A 535 82.94 -1.29 5.06
N LEU A 536 83.49 -1.94 6.09
CA LEU A 536 84.85 -1.70 6.64
C LEU A 536 85.22 -2.84 7.61
N CYS A 537 86.51 -3.20 7.66
CA CYS A 537 87.15 -4.17 8.56
C CYS A 537 86.79 -5.67 8.41
N MET A 538 87.58 -6.36 7.58
CA MET A 538 88.09 -7.75 7.76
C MET A 538 89.56 -7.66 8.24
N PRO A 539 90.27 -8.71 8.72
CA PRO A 539 90.03 -10.17 8.66
C PRO A 539 89.61 -10.75 10.06
N ALA A 540 89.83 -11.98 10.55
CA ALA A 540 90.73 -13.12 10.20
C ALA A 540 90.17 -14.51 10.64
N PRO A 541 90.81 -15.65 10.26
CA PRO A 541 90.12 -16.96 10.22
C PRO A 541 90.72 -18.08 11.10
N SER A 542 89.97 -19.19 11.30
CA SER A 542 90.36 -20.57 10.87
C SER A 542 89.52 -21.73 11.47
N SER A 543 89.09 -22.69 10.62
CA SER A 543 88.84 -24.14 10.92
C SER A 543 87.72 -24.53 11.93
N THR A 544 87.13 -25.75 12.00
CA THR A 544 87.28 -27.03 11.24
C THR A 544 85.97 -27.87 11.24
N ALA A 545 85.83 -28.79 10.27
CA ALA A 545 85.14 -30.12 10.28
C ALA A 545 83.72 -30.37 10.89
N GLN A 546 82.77 -30.77 10.02
CA GLN A 546 82.13 -32.11 9.84
C GLN A 546 81.75 -33.04 11.04
N PRO A 547 80.88 -34.09 10.86
CA PRO A 547 79.94 -34.44 9.75
C PRO A 547 78.52 -34.93 10.23
N SER A 548 77.82 -35.72 9.41
CA SER A 548 76.41 -36.15 9.51
C SER A 548 76.16 -37.65 9.81
N ILE A 549 74.94 -37.95 10.28
CA ILE A 549 74.27 -39.28 10.40
C ILE A 549 72.76 -39.02 10.25
N SER A 550 71.87 -39.90 9.77
CA SER A 550 71.69 -40.71 8.54
C SER A 550 70.32 -41.45 8.69
N THR A 551 69.78 -41.99 7.59
CA THR A 551 68.42 -42.58 7.40
C THR A 551 68.18 -43.92 8.16
N PRO A 552 66.92 -44.46 8.31
CA PRO A 552 65.99 -44.89 7.23
C PRO A 552 64.50 -44.48 7.44
N ALA A 553 63.51 -44.60 6.52
CA ALA A 553 63.33 -45.21 5.18
C ALA A 553 62.75 -46.66 5.09
N SER A 554 61.43 -46.78 4.83
CA SER A 554 60.72 -47.91 4.15
C SER A 554 59.26 -47.49 3.83
N GLN A 555 58.79 -47.53 2.57
CA GLN A 555 57.97 -48.60 1.89
C GLN A 555 56.47 -48.67 2.35
N THR A 556 55.44 -48.92 1.51
CA THR A 556 55.36 -49.20 0.04
C THR A 556 53.97 -48.88 -0.58
N THR A 557 53.99 -48.59 -1.89
CA THR A 557 53.03 -48.80 -3.01
C THR A 557 51.53 -49.17 -2.78
N ASN A 558 50.63 -48.44 -3.47
CA ASN A 558 49.62 -48.90 -4.47
C ASN A 558 48.86 -47.64 -4.98
N MET A 559 48.58 -47.37 -6.27
CA MET A 559 47.98 -48.11 -7.40
C MET A 559 46.51 -48.51 -7.18
N ALA A 560 45.56 -48.23 -8.09
CA ALA A 560 45.57 -47.38 -9.30
C ALA A 560 44.14 -47.07 -9.81
N VAL A 561 44.02 -46.09 -10.73
CA VAL A 561 42.96 -45.91 -11.78
C VAL A 561 41.48 -45.87 -11.36
N GLU A 562 40.80 -44.76 -11.69
CA GLU A 562 39.60 -44.81 -12.55
C GLU A 562 39.41 -43.51 -13.35
N ALA A 563 38.62 -43.59 -14.42
CA ALA A 563 38.17 -42.50 -15.31
C ALA A 563 36.61 -42.59 -15.42
N GLU A 564 35.83 -41.82 -16.17
CA GLU A 564 36.03 -40.74 -17.15
C GLU A 564 34.74 -39.87 -17.22
N LYS A 565 34.80 -38.70 -17.88
CA LYS A 565 33.71 -37.89 -18.52
C LYS A 565 32.21 -38.10 -18.13
N ILE A 566 31.59 -37.01 -17.66
CA ILE A 566 30.58 -36.16 -18.37
C ILE A 566 29.44 -36.90 -19.12
N PRO A 567 28.13 -36.57 -18.92
CA PRO A 567 27.58 -35.22 -18.73
C PRO A 567 27.61 -34.64 -17.31
#